data_AF-A0ABD2N6E3-F1
#
_entry.id   AF-A0ABD2N6E3-F1
#
_cell.length_a   1.000
_cell.length_b   1.000
_cell.length_c   1.000
_cell.angle_alpha   90.00
_cell.angle_beta   90.00
_cell.angle_gamma   90.00
#
_symmetry.space_group_name_H-M   'P 1'
#
loop_
_entity.id
_entity.type
_entity.pdbx_description
1 polymer ?
#
loop_
_entity_poly.entity_id
_entity_poly.type
_entity_poly.pdbx_seq_one_letter_code
_entity_poly.pdbx_strand_id
1 'polypeptide(L)'
;MSVIRTTLKRKGGRELIDVVNLHTEQINNLREFFSAKVLTSDLQKVVSLADKGYTPLNLATRDDLLNLTFLSDTEKQEQWSRKELHGRHHYEINQPHIDNEASNKWLMKGELFAETEGFLMANQDQVITRNNYKKIIMKDGTLQTDKCRKCHIRSETRQHITSDCEQLANTDYLHRHNHVCNIIHQKLAHKYGLLNTLKPYYKYQPAPVLENDSIRLY
;
A
#
# COMPACT_ATOMS: atom_id res chain seq x y z
N MET A 1 -10.15 -0.03 0.70
CA MET A 1 -8.82 0.52 0.36
C MET A 1 -9.00 2.00 0.12
N SER A 2 -8.09 2.85 0.59
CA SER A 2 -8.18 4.28 0.25
C SER A 2 -8.00 4.42 -1.26
N VAL A 3 -8.98 5.00 -1.97
CA VAL A 3 -8.90 5.21 -3.44
C VAL A 3 -7.65 6.00 -3.82
N ILE A 4 -7.23 6.94 -2.97
CA ILE A 4 -5.99 7.72 -3.15
C ILE A 4 -4.75 6.82 -3.12
N ARG A 5 -4.74 5.72 -2.34
CA ARG A 5 -3.58 4.83 -2.25
C ARG A 5 -3.40 3.97 -3.50
N THR A 6 -4.48 3.66 -4.23
CA THR A 6 -4.40 2.83 -5.44
C THR A 6 -3.81 3.56 -6.64
N THR A 7 -3.93 4.88 -6.66
CA THR A 7 -3.43 5.75 -7.74
C THR A 7 -2.17 6.53 -7.35
N LEU A 8 -1.72 6.40 -6.11
CA LEU A 8 -0.45 6.99 -5.66
C LEU A 8 0.71 6.21 -6.24
N LYS A 9 1.69 6.91 -6.82
CA LYS A 9 2.93 6.30 -7.30
C LYS A 9 3.70 5.66 -6.15
N ARG A 10 4.22 4.46 -6.40
CA ARG A 10 4.93 3.61 -5.45
C ARG A 10 6.30 3.24 -6.03
N LYS A 11 7.20 2.81 -5.14
CA LYS A 11 8.44 2.14 -5.53
C LYS A 11 8.11 0.68 -5.87
N GLY A 12 7.44 0.45 -6.98
CA GLY A 12 7.04 -0.87 -7.49
C GLY A 12 5.57 -1.23 -7.38
N GLY A 13 5.26 -2.46 -7.78
CA GLY A 13 3.89 -2.98 -7.81
C GLY A 13 3.11 -2.55 -9.04
N ARG A 14 1.91 -3.11 -9.19
CA ARG A 14 0.96 -2.76 -10.24
C ARG A 14 0.11 -1.59 -9.76
N GLU A 15 0.53 -0.39 -10.13
CA GLU A 15 -0.23 0.84 -9.91
C GLU A 15 -1.49 0.86 -10.78
N LEU A 16 -2.51 1.60 -10.32
CA LEU A 16 -3.65 1.93 -11.17
C LEU A 16 -3.48 3.34 -11.72
N ILE A 17 -3.86 3.52 -12.97
CA ILE A 17 -3.86 4.83 -13.62
C ILE A 17 -4.86 5.73 -12.87
N ASP A 18 -4.41 6.92 -12.51
CA ASP A 18 -5.30 7.94 -11.97
C ASP A 18 -6.12 8.57 -13.10
N VAL A 19 -7.26 7.95 -13.42
CA VAL A 19 -8.14 8.40 -14.50
C VAL A 19 -8.65 9.83 -14.25
N VAL A 20 -8.79 10.25 -12.99
CA VAL A 20 -9.26 11.60 -12.63
C VAL A 20 -8.20 12.64 -12.96
N ASN A 21 -6.96 12.42 -12.53
CA ASN A 21 -5.86 13.31 -12.88
C ASN A 21 -5.59 13.29 -14.39
N LEU A 22 -5.65 12.13 -15.04
CA LEU A 22 -5.43 12.01 -16.48
C LEU A 22 -6.50 12.77 -17.27
N HIS A 23 -7.78 12.64 -16.88
CA HIS A 23 -8.87 13.41 -17.48
C HIS A 23 -8.68 14.92 -17.31
N THR A 24 -8.31 15.36 -16.11
CA THR A 24 -8.01 16.77 -15.81
C THR A 24 -6.84 17.30 -16.64
N GLU A 25 -5.77 16.52 -16.75
CA GLU A 25 -4.59 16.85 -17.56
C GLU A 25 -4.96 16.99 -19.04
N GLN A 26 -5.81 16.11 -19.57
CA GLN A 26 -6.30 16.22 -20.95
C GLN A 26 -7.12 17.50 -21.18
N ILE A 27 -8.00 17.87 -20.24
CA ILE A 27 -8.75 19.13 -20.33
C ILE A 27 -7.80 20.33 -20.37
N ASN A 28 -6.79 20.36 -19.48
CA ASN A 28 -5.83 21.45 -19.42
C ASN A 28 -5.00 21.55 -20.70
N ASN A 29 -4.46 20.43 -21.18
CA ASN A 29 -3.68 20.38 -22.43
C ASN A 29 -4.49 20.88 -23.64
N LEU A 30 -5.77 20.50 -23.74
CA LEU A 30 -6.64 20.98 -24.80
C LEU A 30 -6.94 22.48 -24.67
N ARG A 31 -7.19 22.99 -23.46
CA ARG A 31 -7.37 24.43 -23.22
C ARG A 31 -6.14 25.23 -23.61
N GLU A 32 -4.95 24.77 -23.24
CA GLU A 32 -3.68 25.40 -23.60
C GLU A 32 -3.49 25.41 -25.12
N PHE A 33 -3.76 24.27 -25.78
CA PHE A 33 -3.71 24.18 -27.24
C PHE A 33 -4.63 25.19 -27.92
N PHE A 34 -5.90 25.26 -27.53
CA PHE A 34 -6.85 26.21 -28.11
C PHE A 34 -6.44 27.66 -27.80
N SER A 35 -5.99 27.94 -26.59
CA SER A 35 -5.52 29.28 -26.19
C SER A 35 -4.32 29.75 -27.01
N ALA A 36 -3.36 28.86 -27.27
CA ALA A 36 -2.21 29.15 -28.13
C ALA A 36 -2.63 29.33 -29.59
N LYS A 37 -3.57 28.50 -30.09
CA LYS A 37 -3.99 28.52 -31.49
C LYS A 37 -4.91 29.67 -31.86
N VAL A 38 -5.65 30.25 -30.92
CA VAL A 38 -6.48 31.45 -31.13
C VAL A 38 -5.65 32.63 -31.68
N LEU A 39 -4.36 32.70 -31.37
CA LEU A 39 -3.45 33.74 -31.89
C LEU A 39 -3.08 33.54 -33.38
N THR A 40 -3.27 32.33 -33.91
CA THR A 40 -2.76 31.92 -35.23
C THR A 40 -3.85 31.53 -36.22
N SER A 41 -5.08 31.28 -35.76
CA SER A 41 -6.16 30.78 -36.62
C SER A 41 -7.53 31.29 -36.19
N ASP A 42 -8.24 31.87 -37.16
CA ASP A 42 -9.59 32.41 -36.98
C ASP A 42 -10.62 31.32 -36.67
N LEU A 43 -10.43 30.09 -37.18
CA LEU A 43 -11.33 28.97 -36.89
C LEU A 43 -11.32 28.62 -35.41
N GLN A 44 -10.13 28.46 -34.82
CA GLN A 44 -9.99 28.18 -33.39
C GLN A 44 -10.52 29.32 -32.53
N LYS A 45 -10.41 30.57 -32.98
CA LYS A 45 -11.00 31.74 -32.31
C LYS A 45 -12.53 31.67 -32.25
N VAL A 46 -13.18 31.31 -33.37
CA VAL A 46 -14.65 31.11 -33.40
C VAL A 46 -15.06 29.96 -32.49
N VAL A 47 -14.35 28.83 -32.54
CA VAL A 47 -14.63 27.66 -31.70
C VAL A 47 -14.50 28.01 -30.21
N SER A 48 -13.44 28.73 -29.81
CA SER A 48 -13.25 29.14 -28.41
C SER A 48 -14.36 30.07 -27.92
N LEU A 49 -14.83 31.01 -28.75
CA LEU A 49 -15.93 31.93 -28.39
C LEU A 49 -17.30 31.24 -28.33
N ALA A 50 -17.47 30.17 -29.10
CA ALA A 50 -18.72 29.42 -29.16
C ALA A 50 -18.91 28.48 -27.97
N ASP A 51 -17.83 27.92 -27.41
CA ASP A 51 -17.90 26.99 -26.29
C ASP A 51 -18.10 27.69 -24.93
N LYS A 52 -19.37 28.06 -24.65
CA LYS A 52 -19.83 28.67 -23.40
C LYS A 52 -20.27 27.60 -22.38
N GLY A 53 -19.46 26.56 -22.21
CA GLY A 53 -19.74 25.44 -21.30
C GLY A 53 -20.52 24.30 -21.92
N TYR A 54 -20.52 24.18 -23.26
CA TYR A 54 -21.08 23.02 -23.95
C TYR A 54 -20.16 21.81 -23.82
N THR A 55 -18.86 22.05 -23.65
CA THR A 55 -17.87 21.02 -23.37
C THR A 55 -17.21 21.24 -22.00
N PRO A 56 -16.56 20.20 -21.42
CA PRO A 56 -15.74 20.37 -20.21
C PRO A 56 -14.60 21.38 -20.36
N LEU A 57 -14.22 21.75 -21.59
CA LEU A 57 -13.18 22.75 -21.85
C LEU A 57 -13.66 24.16 -21.53
N ASN A 58 -14.95 24.47 -21.69
CA ASN A 58 -15.54 25.79 -21.44
C ASN A 58 -14.68 26.96 -21.95
N LEU A 59 -14.29 26.91 -23.23
CA LEU A 59 -13.24 27.77 -23.79
C LEU A 59 -13.58 29.28 -23.80
N ALA A 60 -14.87 29.64 -23.81
CA ALA A 60 -15.30 31.04 -23.89
C ALA A 60 -15.13 31.78 -22.56
N THR A 61 -15.10 31.05 -21.45
CA THR A 61 -14.95 31.60 -20.11
C THR A 61 -13.52 31.35 -19.65
N ARG A 62 -12.70 32.41 -19.53
CA ARG A 62 -11.36 32.34 -18.89
C ARG A 62 -11.49 32.22 -17.36
N ASP A 63 -12.45 31.44 -16.89
CA ASP A 63 -12.58 31.26 -15.47
C ASP A 63 -11.53 30.23 -15.04
N ASP A 64 -10.46 30.73 -14.43
CA ASP A 64 -9.43 29.94 -13.75
C ASP A 64 -10.06 29.08 -12.61
N LEU A 65 -11.34 29.30 -12.30
CA LEU A 65 -12.16 28.61 -11.27
C LEU A 65 -12.69 27.22 -11.66
N LEU A 66 -12.35 26.67 -12.83
CA LEU A 66 -12.42 25.22 -12.98
C LEU A 66 -11.28 24.62 -12.15
N ASN A 67 -11.54 24.56 -10.83
CA ASN A 67 -10.91 23.69 -9.84
C ASN A 67 -11.11 22.24 -10.27
N LEU A 68 -10.58 21.88 -11.43
CA LEU A 68 -10.29 20.50 -11.73
C LEU A 68 -9.28 20.13 -10.66
N THR A 69 -9.72 19.30 -9.73
CA THR A 69 -8.95 18.85 -8.58
C THR A 69 -7.84 17.92 -9.07
N PHE A 70 -6.83 18.52 -9.71
CA PHE A 70 -5.56 17.89 -9.91
C PHE A 70 -4.93 17.77 -8.54
N LEU A 71 -4.82 16.53 -8.05
CA LEU A 71 -4.07 16.26 -6.83
C LEU A 71 -2.69 15.79 -7.24
N SER A 72 -1.67 16.55 -6.86
CA SER A 72 -0.28 16.11 -6.99
C SER A 72 -0.04 14.84 -6.16
N ASP A 73 0.97 14.06 -6.52
CA ASP A 73 1.34 12.87 -5.75
C ASP A 73 1.69 13.22 -4.29
N THR A 74 2.25 14.41 -4.05
CA THR A 74 2.55 14.93 -2.70
C THR A 74 1.27 15.17 -1.89
N GLU A 75 0.27 15.82 -2.48
CA GLU A 75 -1.01 16.07 -1.81
C GLU A 75 -1.77 14.76 -1.56
N LYS A 76 -1.73 13.83 -2.50
CA LYS A 76 -2.30 12.49 -2.31
C LYS A 76 -1.62 11.76 -1.16
N GLN A 77 -0.30 11.82 -1.09
CA GLN A 77 0.46 11.20 -0.01
C GLN A 77 0.11 11.82 1.35
N GLU A 78 -0.02 13.14 1.42
CA GLU A 78 -0.41 13.85 2.64
C GLU A 78 -1.85 13.53 3.06
N GLN A 79 -2.80 13.51 2.12
CA GLN A 79 -4.17 13.11 2.41
C GLN A 79 -4.26 11.67 2.87
N TRP A 80 -3.44 10.78 2.30
CA TRP A 80 -3.38 9.37 2.70
C TRP A 80 -2.74 9.20 4.09
N SER A 81 -1.65 9.90 4.39
CA SER A 81 -0.94 9.81 5.67
C SER A 81 -1.76 10.33 6.86
N ARG A 82 -2.65 11.31 6.62
CA ARG A 82 -3.57 11.84 7.64
C ARG A 82 -4.72 10.90 8.01
N LYS A 83 -4.94 9.80 7.27
CA LYS A 83 -6.04 8.86 7.58
C LYS A 83 -5.70 8.01 8.79
N GLU A 84 -6.63 7.95 9.76
CA GLU A 84 -6.41 7.30 11.07
C GLU A 84 -5.90 5.85 11.02
N LEU A 85 -6.36 5.04 10.04
CA LEU A 85 -5.90 3.65 9.85
C LEU A 85 -4.90 3.50 8.70
N HIS A 86 -5.19 4.10 7.54
CA HIS A 86 -4.36 3.91 6.34
C HIS A 86 -3.01 4.61 6.45
N GLY A 87 -2.97 5.75 7.15
CA GLY A 87 -1.74 6.51 7.42
C GLY A 87 -0.80 5.81 8.40
N ARG A 88 -1.26 4.83 9.20
CA ARG A 88 -0.40 4.08 10.11
C ARG A 88 0.71 3.34 9.38
N HIS A 89 0.40 2.74 8.22
CA HIS A 89 1.42 2.05 7.44
C HIS A 89 2.47 3.04 6.90
N HIS A 90 2.02 4.21 6.42
CA HIS A 90 2.92 5.29 6.02
C HIS A 90 3.81 5.75 7.17
N TYR A 91 3.26 5.90 8.37
CA TYR A 91 4.04 6.26 9.55
C TYR A 91 5.04 5.16 9.94
N GLU A 92 4.61 3.89 10.01
CA GLU A 92 5.43 2.72 10.39
C GLU A 92 6.63 2.53 9.42
N ILE A 93 6.41 2.66 8.11
CA ILE A 93 7.44 2.41 7.08
C ILE A 93 8.47 3.54 6.96
N ASN A 94 8.17 4.72 7.52
CA ASN A 94 9.04 5.90 7.51
C ASN A 94 9.77 6.10 8.85
N GLN A 95 9.74 5.11 9.75
CA GLN A 95 10.51 5.17 10.99
C GLN A 95 12.02 5.06 10.73
N PRO A 96 12.89 5.76 11.49
CA PRO A 96 14.34 5.79 11.24
C PRO A 96 15.03 4.42 11.25
N HIS A 97 14.46 3.45 11.97
CA HIS A 97 15.02 2.10 12.13
C HIS A 97 14.44 1.10 11.11
N ILE A 98 13.56 1.53 10.20
CA ILE A 98 12.94 0.69 9.19
C ILE A 98 13.55 0.98 7.83
N ASP A 99 14.10 -0.04 7.19
CA ASP A 99 14.52 0.04 5.80
C ASP A 99 13.28 -0.01 4.89
N ASN A 100 12.87 1.18 4.44
CA ASN A 100 11.72 1.36 3.55
C ASN A 100 11.88 0.60 2.22
N GLU A 101 13.09 0.59 1.66
CA GLU A 101 13.36 -0.03 0.37
C GLU A 101 13.30 -1.56 0.48
N ALA A 102 14.00 -2.13 1.48
CA ALA A 102 13.95 -3.56 1.73
C ALA A 102 12.52 -4.03 2.05
N SER A 103 11.77 -3.24 2.82
CA SER A 103 10.39 -3.57 3.20
C SER A 103 9.41 -3.58 2.02
N ASN A 104 9.70 -2.80 0.96
CA ASN A 104 8.86 -2.75 -0.25
C ASN A 104 9.43 -3.57 -1.42
N LYS A 105 10.57 -4.23 -1.25
CA LYS A 105 11.24 -5.00 -2.31
C LYS A 105 10.36 -6.08 -2.95
N TRP A 106 9.39 -6.62 -2.21
CA TRP A 106 8.43 -7.60 -2.72
C TRP A 106 7.53 -7.06 -3.84
N LEU A 107 7.29 -5.74 -3.89
CA LEU A 107 6.55 -5.08 -4.97
C LEU A 107 7.36 -4.99 -6.27
N MET A 108 8.69 -5.05 -6.18
CA MET A 108 9.60 -4.90 -7.33
C MET A 108 9.93 -6.23 -8.01
N LYS A 109 9.77 -7.36 -7.31
CA LYS A 109 10.20 -8.67 -7.83
C LYS A 109 9.28 -9.27 -8.89
N GLY A 110 8.02 -8.81 -8.98
CA GLY A 110 7.05 -9.32 -9.97
C GLY A 110 6.60 -10.77 -9.77
N GLU A 111 6.93 -11.39 -8.63
CA GLU A 111 6.67 -12.81 -8.35
C GLU A 111 5.21 -13.11 -7.93
N LEU A 112 4.37 -12.08 -7.77
CA LEU A 112 3.01 -12.21 -7.25
C LEU A 112 1.95 -11.95 -8.33
N PHE A 113 0.82 -12.67 -8.25
CA PHE A 113 -0.39 -12.33 -9.01
C PHE A 113 -1.00 -10.99 -8.55
N ALA A 114 -1.76 -10.34 -9.42
CA ALA A 114 -2.28 -8.98 -9.20
C ALA A 114 -3.25 -8.95 -8.02
N GLU A 115 -4.04 -10.00 -7.91
CA GLU A 115 -4.96 -10.28 -6.84
C GLU A 115 -4.23 -10.44 -5.51
N THR A 116 -3.11 -11.18 -5.49
CA THR A 116 -2.29 -11.38 -4.29
C THR A 116 -1.66 -10.08 -3.83
N GLU A 117 -1.08 -9.30 -4.74
CA GLU A 117 -0.53 -7.98 -4.43
C GLU A 117 -1.62 -7.05 -3.86
N GLY A 118 -2.77 -6.95 -4.53
CA GLY A 118 -3.90 -6.14 -4.08
C GLY A 118 -4.39 -6.55 -2.69
N PHE A 119 -4.44 -7.85 -2.40
CA PHE A 119 -4.81 -8.36 -1.08
C PHE A 119 -3.78 -8.02 0.01
N LEU A 120 -2.49 -8.10 -0.29
CA LEU A 120 -1.43 -7.70 0.64
C LEU A 120 -1.46 -6.18 0.91
N MET A 121 -1.68 -5.38 -0.13
CA MET A 121 -1.88 -3.93 0.02
C MET A 121 -3.10 -3.61 0.89
N ALA A 122 -4.21 -4.33 0.70
CA ALA A 122 -5.43 -4.18 1.52
C ALA A 122 -5.18 -4.53 2.99
N ASN A 123 -4.36 -5.55 3.25
CA ASN A 123 -3.92 -5.90 4.60
C ASN A 123 -3.12 -4.78 5.25
N GLN A 124 -2.11 -4.24 4.56
CA GLN A 124 -1.29 -3.13 5.05
C GLN A 124 -2.14 -1.89 5.35
N ASP A 125 -3.10 -1.60 4.48
CA ASP A 125 -4.06 -0.50 4.67
C ASP A 125 -5.08 -0.74 5.79
N GLN A 126 -5.10 -1.90 6.41
CA GLN A 126 -6.06 -2.27 7.45
C GLN A 126 -7.53 -2.26 6.97
N VAL A 127 -7.80 -2.46 5.68
CA VAL A 127 -9.19 -2.40 5.14
C VAL A 127 -9.95 -3.71 5.22
N ILE A 128 -9.26 -4.82 5.48
CA ILE A 128 -9.92 -6.11 5.73
C ILE A 128 -10.85 -6.01 6.95
N THR A 129 -12.02 -6.60 6.81
CA THR A 129 -13.09 -6.53 7.79
C THR A 129 -12.68 -7.19 9.11
N ARG A 130 -12.61 -6.37 10.16
CA ARG A 130 -12.36 -6.74 11.56
C ARG A 130 -13.33 -5.96 12.45
N ASN A 131 -13.59 -6.43 13.67
CA ASN A 131 -14.47 -5.72 14.59
C ASN A 131 -13.98 -4.29 14.88
N ASN A 132 -12.66 -4.07 14.97
CA ASN A 132 -12.09 -2.73 15.10
C ASN A 132 -12.39 -1.84 13.88
N TYR A 133 -12.22 -2.35 12.66
CA TYR A 133 -12.52 -1.62 11.43
C TYR A 133 -14.02 -1.29 11.32
N LYS A 134 -14.89 -2.25 11.63
CA LYS A 134 -16.35 -2.06 11.64
C LYS A 134 -16.79 -0.97 12.62
N LYS A 135 -16.21 -0.95 13.82
CA LYS A 135 -16.56 0.04 14.85
C LYS A 135 -16.03 1.44 14.52
N ILE A 136 -14.75 1.55 14.15
CA ILE A 136 -14.08 2.86 14.00
C ILE A 136 -14.37 3.48 12.62
N ILE A 137 -14.27 2.70 11.54
CA ILE A 137 -14.39 3.21 10.17
C ILE A 137 -15.81 3.10 9.65
N MET A 138 -16.42 1.91 9.71
CA MET A 138 -17.78 1.72 9.21
C MET A 138 -18.83 2.34 10.14
N LYS A 139 -18.47 2.66 11.39
CA LYS A 139 -19.37 3.16 12.44
C LYS A 139 -20.64 2.32 12.55
N ASP A 140 -20.46 1.00 12.48
CA ASP A 140 -21.55 0.03 12.51
C ASP A 140 -22.23 0.05 13.89
N GLY A 141 -23.41 0.68 13.96
CA GLY A 141 -24.20 0.82 15.19
C GLY A 141 -24.77 -0.50 15.71
N THR A 142 -24.73 -1.58 14.94
CA THR A 142 -25.16 -2.91 15.40
C THR A 142 -24.09 -3.62 16.20
N LEU A 143 -22.83 -3.22 16.03
CA LEU A 143 -21.68 -3.87 16.65
C LEU A 143 -21.50 -3.41 18.10
N GLN A 144 -21.80 -4.31 19.04
CA GLN A 144 -21.72 -4.05 20.48
C GLN A 144 -20.27 -3.84 20.97
N THR A 145 -19.28 -4.43 20.31
CA THR A 145 -17.88 -4.36 20.74
C THR A 145 -16.88 -4.51 19.60
N ASP A 146 -15.75 -3.82 19.70
CA ASP A 146 -14.57 -3.97 18.84
C ASP A 146 -13.62 -5.08 19.30
N LYS A 147 -13.94 -5.78 20.38
CA LYS A 147 -13.10 -6.85 20.92
C LYS A 147 -12.84 -7.95 19.89
N CYS A 148 -11.65 -8.54 19.99
CA CYS A 148 -11.22 -9.68 19.19
C CYS A 148 -12.21 -10.84 19.28
N ARG A 149 -12.57 -11.42 18.12
CA ARG A 149 -13.46 -12.59 18.06
C ARG A 149 -12.85 -13.87 18.62
N LYS A 150 -11.53 -13.90 18.84
CA LYS A 150 -10.82 -15.07 19.36
C LYS A 150 -10.58 -15.00 20.86
N CYS A 151 -9.98 -13.91 21.36
CA CYS A 151 -9.67 -13.79 22.79
C CYS A 151 -10.72 -12.99 23.58
N HIS A 152 -11.56 -12.18 22.92
CA HIS A 152 -12.56 -11.31 23.58
C HIS A 152 -12.01 -10.30 24.62
N ILE A 153 -10.68 -10.07 24.66
CA ILE A 153 -10.04 -9.18 25.62
C ILE A 153 -9.74 -7.81 25.00
N ARG A 154 -8.87 -7.78 23.98
CA ARG A 154 -8.38 -6.53 23.34
C ARG A 154 -9.15 -6.24 22.06
N SER A 155 -9.05 -5.00 21.59
CA SER A 155 -9.62 -4.56 20.32
C SER A 155 -9.04 -5.36 19.14
N GLU A 156 -9.87 -5.75 18.17
CA GLU A 156 -9.52 -6.60 17.04
C GLU A 156 -8.72 -5.87 15.94
N THR A 157 -7.54 -5.36 16.28
CA THR A 157 -6.65 -4.68 15.34
C THR A 157 -5.85 -5.70 14.51
N ARG A 158 -5.24 -5.24 13.41
CA ARG A 158 -4.28 -6.05 12.64
C ARG A 158 -3.15 -6.54 13.54
N GLN A 159 -2.49 -5.65 14.27
CA GLN A 159 -1.37 -5.95 15.16
C GLN A 159 -1.77 -7.01 16.21
N HIS A 160 -2.97 -6.84 16.79
CA HIS A 160 -3.46 -7.81 17.75
C HIS A 160 -3.61 -9.20 17.13
N ILE A 161 -4.26 -9.32 15.97
CA ILE A 161 -4.43 -10.62 15.30
C ILE A 161 -3.11 -11.23 14.87
N THR A 162 -2.16 -10.42 14.38
CA THR A 162 -0.90 -10.94 13.85
C THR A 162 0.11 -11.32 14.92
N SER A 163 0.07 -10.66 16.08
CA SER A 163 1.18 -10.71 17.05
C SER A 163 0.76 -10.76 18.53
N ASP A 164 -0.36 -10.15 18.93
CA ASP A 164 -0.68 -9.97 20.37
C ASP A 164 -1.85 -10.81 20.88
N CYS A 165 -2.56 -11.53 20.01
CA CYS A 165 -3.69 -12.35 20.40
C CYS A 165 -3.17 -13.63 21.03
N GLU A 166 -3.29 -13.76 22.35
CA GLU A 166 -2.87 -14.95 23.11
C GLU A 166 -3.38 -16.28 22.53
N GLN A 167 -4.58 -16.28 21.93
CA GLN A 167 -5.19 -17.46 21.32
C GLN A 167 -4.57 -17.83 19.96
N LEU A 168 -3.88 -16.87 19.30
CA LEU A 168 -3.21 -17.05 18.00
C LEU A 168 -1.67 -17.01 18.12
N ALA A 169 -1.15 -16.45 19.21
CA ALA A 169 0.27 -16.25 19.45
C ALA A 169 1.02 -17.59 19.45
N ASN A 170 0.47 -18.58 20.15
CA ASN A 170 1.10 -19.90 20.32
C ASN A 170 0.92 -20.84 19.12
N THR A 171 0.18 -20.43 18.08
CA THR A 171 -0.08 -21.24 16.90
C THR A 171 0.45 -20.55 15.65
N ASP A 172 -0.37 -19.73 14.99
CA ASP A 172 -0.07 -19.14 13.69
C ASP A 172 1.09 -18.14 13.76
N TYR A 173 1.18 -17.36 14.84
CA TYR A 173 2.31 -16.45 15.03
C TYR A 173 3.61 -17.21 15.27
N LEU A 174 3.62 -18.16 16.21
CA LEU A 174 4.80 -19.01 16.48
C LEU A 174 5.27 -19.74 15.23
N HIS A 175 4.35 -20.25 14.42
CA HIS A 175 4.67 -20.90 13.15
C HIS A 175 5.36 -19.94 12.16
N ARG A 176 4.83 -18.72 11.97
CA ARG A 176 5.46 -17.69 11.11
C ARG A 176 6.82 -17.24 11.64
N HIS A 177 6.93 -17.07 12.95
CA HIS A 177 8.17 -16.72 13.63
C HIS A 177 9.24 -17.79 13.36
N ASN A 178 8.91 -19.06 13.59
CA ASN A 178 9.82 -20.18 13.38
C ASN A 178 10.24 -20.30 11.92
N HIS A 179 9.35 -20.03 10.96
CA HIS A 179 9.72 -19.99 9.54
C HIS A 179 10.80 -18.93 9.23
N VAL A 180 10.73 -17.75 9.84
CA VAL A 180 11.75 -16.70 9.68
C VAL A 180 13.06 -17.14 10.34
N CYS A 181 12.99 -17.67 11.56
CA CYS A 181 14.16 -18.23 12.25
C CYS A 181 14.84 -19.34 11.44
N ASN A 182 14.06 -20.20 10.79
CA ASN A 182 14.56 -21.27 9.91
C ASN A 182 15.39 -20.72 8.74
N ILE A 183 14.97 -19.60 8.15
CA ILE A 183 15.73 -18.94 7.07
C ILE A 183 17.09 -18.45 7.62
N ILE A 184 17.07 -17.79 8.77
CA ILE A 184 18.27 -17.22 9.41
C ILE A 184 19.22 -18.35 9.82
N HIS A 185 18.73 -19.34 10.55
CA HIS A 185 19.48 -20.50 11.02
C HIS A 185 20.15 -21.22 9.85
N GLN A 186 19.41 -21.53 8.78
CA GLN A 186 19.98 -22.20 7.61
C GLN A 186 21.07 -21.37 6.93
N LYS A 187 20.88 -20.04 6.82
CA LYS A 187 21.89 -19.15 6.21
C LYS A 187 23.15 -19.07 7.05
N LEU A 188 23.03 -19.01 8.38
CA LEU A 188 24.18 -19.04 9.30
C LEU A 188 24.91 -20.38 9.22
N ALA A 189 24.17 -21.48 9.29
CA ALA A 189 24.73 -22.83 9.21
C ALA A 189 25.51 -23.04 7.90
N HIS A 190 24.96 -22.61 6.77
CA HIS A 190 25.67 -22.67 5.49
C HIS A 190 26.91 -21.77 5.46
N LYS A 191 26.82 -20.54 5.98
CA LYS A 191 27.95 -19.59 6.02
C LYS A 191 29.15 -20.17 6.78
N TYR A 192 28.90 -20.94 7.84
CA TYR A 192 29.94 -21.51 8.70
C TYR A 192 30.27 -22.97 8.39
N GLY A 193 29.85 -23.48 7.23
CA GLY A 193 30.18 -24.85 6.80
C GLY A 193 29.51 -25.95 7.63
N LEU A 194 28.47 -25.63 8.40
CA LEU A 194 27.66 -26.59 9.16
C LEU A 194 26.61 -27.29 8.27
N LEU A 195 26.28 -26.68 7.12
CA LEU A 195 25.43 -27.25 6.09
C LEU A 195 26.05 -27.07 4.70
N ASN A 196 26.08 -28.14 3.92
CA ASN A 196 26.65 -28.13 2.56
C ASN A 196 25.68 -27.57 1.51
N THR A 197 24.36 -27.60 1.77
CA THR A 197 23.34 -27.22 0.79
C THR A 197 22.20 -26.48 1.44
N LEU A 198 21.65 -25.48 0.73
CA LEU A 198 20.43 -24.78 1.13
C LEU A 198 19.19 -25.52 0.61
N LYS A 199 18.17 -25.61 1.46
CA LYS A 199 16.84 -26.14 1.13
C LYS A 199 15.83 -24.99 1.09
N PRO A 200 14.73 -25.10 0.30
CA PRO A 200 13.62 -24.17 0.41
C PRO A 200 13.16 -24.04 1.87
N TYR A 201 12.91 -22.81 2.34
CA TYR A 201 12.71 -22.54 3.78
C TYR A 201 11.57 -23.35 4.40
N TYR A 202 10.53 -23.62 3.63
CA TYR A 202 9.35 -24.40 4.04
C TYR A 202 9.59 -25.92 4.09
N LYS A 203 10.75 -26.40 3.62
CA LYS A 203 11.20 -27.81 3.74
C LYS A 203 12.32 -27.97 4.76
N TYR A 204 12.79 -26.89 5.36
CA TYR A 204 13.91 -26.92 6.28
C TYR A 204 13.43 -27.16 7.70
N GLN A 205 14.01 -28.15 8.36
CA GLN A 205 13.85 -28.38 9.80
C GLN A 205 15.23 -28.20 10.45
N PRO A 206 15.40 -27.23 11.37
CA PRO A 206 16.67 -27.01 12.05
C PRO A 206 16.95 -28.18 13.00
N ALA A 207 18.22 -28.60 13.06
CA ALA A 207 18.68 -29.50 14.11
C ALA A 207 18.78 -28.70 15.42
N PRO A 208 18.54 -29.32 16.59
CA PRO A 208 18.63 -28.62 17.88
C PRO A 208 20.00 -27.99 18.14
N VAL A 209 21.07 -28.59 17.60
CA VAL A 209 22.43 -28.06 17.65
C VAL A 209 23.14 -28.45 16.36
N LEU A 210 23.86 -27.50 15.77
CA LEU A 210 24.87 -27.74 14.73
C LEU A 210 26.20 -27.19 15.22
N GLU A 211 27.27 -28.00 15.17
CA GLU A 211 28.58 -27.56 15.63
C GLU A 211 29.72 -28.07 14.78
N ASN A 212 30.82 -27.32 14.81
CA ASN A 212 32.14 -27.69 14.33
C ASN A 212 33.18 -27.20 15.36
N ASP A 213 34.47 -27.36 15.06
CA ASP A 213 35.55 -27.02 15.98
C ASP A 213 35.59 -25.53 16.41
N SER A 214 34.92 -24.64 15.67
CA SER A 214 34.96 -23.18 15.90
C SER A 214 33.63 -22.58 16.32
N ILE A 215 32.50 -23.17 15.94
CA ILE A 215 31.17 -22.55 16.04
C ILE A 215 30.15 -23.58 16.47
N ARG A 216 29.28 -23.16 17.40
CA ARG A 216 28.07 -23.87 17.80
C ARG A 216 26.86 -22.98 17.51
N LEU A 217 25.92 -23.52 16.74
CA LEU A 217 24.65 -22.90 16.38
C LEU A 217 23.52 -23.67 17.08
N TYR A 218 22.63 -22.91 17.69
CA TYR A 218 21.41 -23.39 18.37
C TYR A 218 20.17 -22.96 17.57
#